data_AF-A0A1B6M5Z8-F1
#
_entry.id   AF-A0A1B6M5Z8-F1
#
_cell.length_a   1.000
_cell.length_b   1.000
_cell.length_c   1.000
_cell.angle_alpha   90.00
_cell.angle_beta   90.00
_cell.angle_gamma   90.00
#
_symmetry.space_group_name_H-M   'P 1'
#
loop_
_entity.id
_entity.type
_entity.pdbx_description
1 polymer ?
#
loop_
_entity_poly.entity_id
_entity_poly.type
_entity_poly.pdbx_seq_one_letter_code
_entity_poly.pdbx_strand_id
1 'polypeptide(L)'
;ALTYCKHVDPTHYSSYEDFVNARNEIALDIAYAKEVVSTTVCAKCKEAINTDDIAILAPKLGDQILWHPGCFVCSCCDQLLVDLTYCVHYDQLYCERHYAEQLKPRCAACDELIFSGEYTKAMNKDWHSGHFCCWQCDESLTGQRYVLRDEHPYCIKCYESVFANGCEECNKTIGID
;
A
#
# COMPACT_ATOMS: atom_id res chain seq x y z
N ALA A 1 5.39 15.35 10.96
CA ALA A 1 5.39 14.17 10.07
C ALA A 1 5.67 12.87 10.84
N LEU A 2 6.71 12.80 11.68
CA LEU A 2 7.06 11.61 12.48
C LEU A 2 6.00 11.15 13.50
N THR A 3 5.03 12.01 13.85
CA THR A 3 3.92 11.67 14.77
C THR A 3 3.03 10.52 14.26
N TYR A 4 3.04 10.26 12.94
CA TYR A 4 2.15 9.30 12.29
C TYR A 4 2.87 8.05 11.74
N CYS A 5 4.18 7.94 11.89
CA CYS A 5 4.97 6.79 11.45
C CYS A 5 5.84 6.33 12.63
N LYS A 6 5.24 5.54 13.52
CA LYS A 6 5.85 5.19 14.82
C LYS A 6 6.93 4.12 14.69
N HIS A 7 6.96 3.40 13.57
CA HIS A 7 7.84 2.26 13.36
C HIS A 7 9.00 2.56 12.40
N VAL A 8 9.20 3.82 12.01
CA VAL A 8 10.43 4.21 11.31
C VAL A 8 11.56 4.25 12.34
N ASP A 9 12.58 3.42 12.15
CA ASP A 9 13.78 3.48 12.98
C ASP A 9 14.51 4.83 12.77
N PRO A 10 15.08 5.45 13.82
CA PRO A 10 15.85 6.69 13.69
C PRO A 10 16.93 6.66 12.61
N THR A 11 17.54 5.50 12.35
CA THR A 11 18.52 5.30 11.28
C THR A 11 17.95 5.51 9.87
N HIS A 12 16.64 5.40 9.70
CA HIS A 12 15.94 5.55 8.43
C HIS A 12 15.19 6.88 8.28
N TYR A 13 15.32 7.81 9.24
CA TYR A 13 14.66 9.11 9.20
C TYR A 13 15.03 9.94 7.96
N SER A 14 16.30 9.96 7.57
CA SER A 14 16.73 10.66 6.34
C SER A 14 15.99 10.11 5.12
N SER A 15 15.92 8.78 4.96
CA SER A 15 15.21 8.17 3.82
C SER A 15 13.71 8.46 3.84
N TYR A 16 13.11 8.57 5.03
CA TYR A 16 11.71 8.96 5.17
C TYR A 16 11.51 10.44 4.78
N GLU A 17 12.37 11.34 5.24
CA GLU A 17 12.32 12.76 4.90
C GLU A 17 12.52 12.99 3.40
N ASP A 18 13.52 12.33 2.80
CA ASP A 18 13.76 12.39 1.35
C ASP A 18 12.53 11.91 0.57
N PHE A 19 11.88 10.83 1.02
CA PHE A 19 10.66 10.33 0.42
C PHE A 19 9.50 11.35 0.51
N VAL A 20 9.30 11.96 1.67
CA VAL A 20 8.24 12.96 1.87
C VAL A 20 8.49 14.21 1.03
N ASN A 21 9.74 14.69 1.01
CA ASN A 21 10.14 15.85 0.23
C ASN A 21 9.97 15.60 -1.27
N ALA A 22 10.49 14.48 -1.78
CA ALA A 22 10.34 14.09 -3.18
C ALA A 22 8.86 13.94 -3.56
N ARG A 23 8.04 13.34 -2.70
CA ARG A 23 6.59 13.26 -2.93
C ARG A 23 5.97 14.66 -3.06
N ASN A 24 6.22 15.54 -2.08
CA ASN A 24 5.57 16.85 -2.02
C ASN A 24 6.02 17.77 -3.17
N GLU A 25 7.28 17.67 -3.60
CA GLU A 25 7.81 18.51 -4.69
C GLU A 25 7.49 17.95 -6.08
N ILE A 26 7.62 16.63 -6.25
CA ILE A 26 7.67 16.00 -7.58
C ILE A 26 6.37 15.30 -7.95
N ALA A 27 5.62 14.74 -6.99
CA ALA A 27 4.47 13.90 -7.30
C ALA A 27 3.12 14.49 -6.87
N LEU A 28 3.06 15.13 -5.71
CA LEU A 28 1.83 15.58 -5.06
C LEU A 28 1.30 16.88 -5.68
N ASP A 29 0.00 16.96 -5.91
CA ASP A 29 -0.68 18.18 -6.33
C ASP A 29 -2.18 18.12 -5.96
N ILE A 30 -2.89 19.23 -6.14
CA ILE A 30 -4.34 19.37 -5.92
C ILE A 30 -5.02 19.60 -7.26
N ALA A 31 -6.12 18.89 -7.49
CA ALA A 31 -6.89 19.04 -8.71
C ALA A 31 -7.92 20.17 -8.56
N TYR A 32 -8.24 20.83 -9.66
CA TYR A 32 -9.16 21.97 -9.66
C TYR A 32 -10.38 21.67 -10.52
N ALA A 33 -11.56 21.85 -9.96
CA ALA A 33 -12.80 21.85 -10.73
C ALA A 33 -12.92 23.16 -11.52
N LYS A 34 -13.22 23.05 -12.82
CA LYS A 34 -13.50 24.20 -13.68
C LYS A 34 -14.58 23.89 -14.70
N GLU A 35 -15.26 24.95 -15.15
CA GLU A 35 -16.23 24.88 -16.24
C GLU A 35 -15.52 24.79 -17.60
N VAL A 36 -16.05 23.95 -18.48
CA VAL A 36 -15.47 23.70 -19.80
C VAL A 36 -16.01 24.71 -20.82
N VAL A 37 -15.12 25.55 -21.35
CA VAL A 37 -15.47 26.60 -22.32
C VAL A 37 -15.67 26.12 -23.76
N SER A 38 -15.14 24.94 -24.09
CA SER A 38 -15.31 24.31 -25.40
C SER A 38 -15.16 22.80 -25.27
N THR A 39 -15.96 22.04 -26.02
CA THR A 39 -15.93 20.57 -26.00
C THR A 39 -14.50 20.02 -26.10
N THR A 40 -14.16 19.18 -25.13
CA THR A 40 -12.84 18.53 -25.03
C THR A 40 -13.02 17.02 -24.80
N VAL A 41 -11.92 16.29 -24.67
CA VAL A 41 -11.93 14.84 -24.45
C VAL A 41 -11.40 14.51 -23.07
N CYS A 42 -12.10 13.64 -22.35
CA CYS A 42 -11.67 13.13 -21.05
C CYS A 42 -10.40 12.28 -21.18
N ALA A 43 -9.41 12.55 -20.35
CA ALA A 43 -8.16 11.82 -20.37
C ALA A 43 -8.26 10.35 -19.93
N LYS A 44 -9.27 9.95 -19.13
CA LYS A 44 -9.49 8.54 -18.75
C LYS A 44 -10.37 7.79 -19.74
N CYS A 45 -11.66 8.12 -19.84
CA CYS A 45 -12.62 7.36 -20.65
C CYS A 45 -12.54 7.65 -22.16
N LYS A 46 -11.83 8.71 -22.56
CA LYS A 46 -11.70 9.19 -23.95
C LYS A 46 -13.03 9.65 -24.58
N GLU A 47 -14.07 9.84 -23.77
CA GLU A 47 -15.34 10.42 -24.20
C GLU A 47 -15.31 11.95 -24.12
N ALA A 48 -16.26 12.60 -24.80
CA ALA A 48 -16.36 14.05 -24.81
C ALA A 48 -16.80 14.60 -23.44
N ILE A 49 -16.23 15.74 -23.07
CA ILE A 49 -16.73 16.62 -22.01
C ILE A 49 -17.34 17.81 -22.73
N ASN A 50 -18.64 18.06 -22.56
CA ASN A 50 -19.34 19.08 -23.31
C ASN A 50 -19.00 20.48 -22.80
N THR A 51 -19.32 21.48 -23.60
CA THR A 51 -19.31 22.88 -23.15
C THR A 51 -20.28 23.03 -21.97
N ASP A 52 -19.93 23.87 -21.00
CA ASP A 52 -20.66 24.14 -19.76
C ASP A 52 -20.68 22.98 -18.73
N ASP A 53 -20.09 21.81 -19.05
CA ASP A 53 -19.86 20.74 -18.07
C ASP A 53 -18.73 21.12 -17.09
N ILE A 54 -18.77 20.53 -15.89
CA ILE A 54 -17.65 20.61 -14.93
C ILE A 54 -16.63 19.53 -15.25
N ALA A 55 -15.38 19.94 -15.39
CA ALA A 55 -14.22 19.06 -15.54
C ALA A 55 -13.21 19.31 -14.43
N ILE A 56 -12.37 18.30 -14.21
CA ILE A 56 -11.25 18.36 -13.28
C ILE A 56 -9.98 18.59 -14.08
N LEU A 57 -9.19 19.57 -13.66
CA LEU A 57 -7.87 19.87 -14.18
C LEU A 57 -6.81 19.39 -13.18
N ALA A 58 -5.80 18.69 -13.68
CA ALA A 58 -4.65 18.22 -12.91
C ALA A 58 -3.37 18.89 -13.45
N PRO A 59 -2.94 20.03 -12.89
CA PRO A 59 -1.84 20.84 -13.44
C PRO A 59 -0.54 20.07 -13.62
N LYS A 60 -0.23 19.14 -12.71
CA LYS A 60 0.97 18.31 -12.78
C LYS A 60 1.03 17.36 -13.99
N LEU A 61 -0.11 17.06 -14.62
CA LEU A 61 -0.18 16.30 -15.88
C LEU A 61 -0.28 17.22 -17.11
N GLY A 62 -0.58 18.50 -16.93
CA GLY A 62 -0.61 19.52 -17.97
C GLY A 62 -1.87 20.40 -17.94
N ASP A 63 -1.72 21.65 -18.36
CA ASP A 63 -2.75 22.71 -18.22
C ASP A 63 -4.03 22.50 -19.05
N GLN A 64 -4.02 21.55 -19.98
CA GLN A 64 -5.13 21.27 -20.90
C GLN A 64 -5.69 19.85 -20.75
N ILE A 65 -5.13 19.04 -19.85
CA ILE A 65 -5.63 17.69 -19.64
C ILE A 65 -6.83 17.77 -18.68
N LEU A 66 -7.96 17.24 -19.12
CA LEU A 66 -9.22 17.33 -18.39
C LEU A 66 -9.84 15.96 -18.17
N TRP A 67 -10.46 15.79 -17.02
CA TRP A 67 -11.17 14.58 -16.63
C TRP A 67 -12.61 14.91 -16.27
N HIS A 68 -13.54 13.99 -16.53
CA HIS A 68 -14.81 14.04 -15.80
C HIS A 68 -14.55 13.85 -14.30
N PRO A 69 -15.36 14.43 -13.40
CA PRO A 69 -15.22 14.22 -11.96
C PRO A 69 -15.18 12.73 -11.58
N GLY A 70 -16.08 11.91 -12.14
CA GLY A 70 -16.11 10.46 -11.91
C GLY A 70 -14.94 9.67 -12.53
N CYS A 71 -14.22 10.29 -13.47
CA CYS A 71 -13.06 9.69 -14.13
C CYS A 71 -11.73 10.04 -13.43
N PHE A 72 -11.73 11.02 -12.54
CA PHE A 72 -10.52 11.44 -11.82
C PHE A 72 -10.32 10.55 -10.59
N VAL A 73 -9.76 9.36 -10.82
CA VAL A 73 -9.60 8.31 -9.81
C VAL A 73 -8.18 7.76 -9.76
N CYS A 74 -7.83 7.13 -8.65
CA CYS A 74 -6.58 6.37 -8.52
C CYS A 74 -6.55 5.15 -9.46
N SER A 75 -5.47 4.97 -10.21
CA SER A 75 -5.24 3.85 -11.11
C SER A 75 -5.18 2.46 -10.44
N CYS A 76 -5.11 2.39 -9.10
CA CYS A 76 -5.00 1.13 -8.36
C CYS A 76 -6.29 0.72 -7.64
N CYS A 77 -7.01 1.67 -7.03
CA CYS A 77 -8.21 1.39 -6.24
C CYS A 77 -9.49 2.09 -6.72
N ASP A 78 -9.43 2.83 -7.83
CA ASP A 78 -10.54 3.62 -8.37
C ASP A 78 -11.16 4.64 -7.38
N GLN A 79 -10.46 4.99 -6.29
CA GLN A 79 -10.87 6.05 -5.38
C GLN A 79 -10.92 7.39 -6.11
N LEU A 80 -12.03 8.13 -5.97
CA LEU A 80 -12.18 9.50 -6.47
C LEU A 80 -11.19 10.44 -5.79
N LEU A 81 -10.47 11.22 -6.59
CA LEU A 81 -9.42 12.14 -6.13
C LEU A 81 -9.81 13.62 -6.26
N VAL A 82 -11.06 13.92 -6.66
CA VAL A 82 -11.52 15.29 -6.96
C VAL A 82 -11.36 16.26 -5.79
N ASP A 83 -11.61 15.79 -4.57
CA ASP A 83 -11.52 16.57 -3.33
C ASP A 83 -10.27 16.23 -2.49
N LEU A 84 -9.36 15.44 -3.07
CA LEU A 84 -8.18 14.94 -2.38
C LEU A 84 -6.91 15.41 -3.09
N THR A 85 -5.80 15.31 -2.37
CA THR A 85 -4.48 15.33 -2.97
C THR A 85 -4.30 14.11 -3.87
N TYR A 86 -3.66 14.30 -5.02
CA TYR A 86 -3.28 13.22 -5.92
C TYR A 86 -1.77 13.22 -6.13
N CYS A 87 -1.24 12.05 -6.45
CA CYS A 87 0.15 11.88 -6.86
C CYS A 87 0.22 11.48 -8.34
N VAL A 88 1.17 12.06 -9.06
CA VAL A 88 1.52 11.64 -10.42
C VAL A 88 2.76 10.77 -10.39
N HIS A 89 2.69 9.62 -11.06
CA HIS A 89 3.85 8.74 -11.26
C HIS A 89 3.71 8.03 -12.60
N TYR A 90 4.73 8.12 -13.46
CA TYR A 90 4.69 7.62 -14.85
C TYR A 90 3.39 8.01 -15.60
N ASP A 91 3.03 9.30 -15.54
CA ASP A 91 1.84 9.88 -16.17
C ASP A 91 0.48 9.26 -15.74
N GLN A 92 0.46 8.59 -14.59
CA GLN A 92 -0.75 8.02 -14.00
C GLN A 92 -1.08 8.64 -12.64
N LEU A 93 -2.38 8.62 -12.31
CA LEU A 93 -2.94 9.17 -11.08
C LEU A 93 -2.97 8.12 -9.98
N TYR A 94 -2.43 8.47 -8.81
CA TYR A 94 -2.48 7.63 -7.63
C TYR A 94 -2.96 8.43 -6.42
N CYS A 95 -3.68 7.78 -5.50
CA CYS A 95 -3.81 8.34 -4.15
C CYS A 95 -2.44 8.26 -3.44
N GLU A 96 -2.25 9.06 -2.39
CA GLU A 96 -0.99 9.09 -1.64
C GLU A 96 -0.53 7.69 -1.17
N ARG A 97 -1.49 6.84 -0.77
CA ARG A 97 -1.22 5.46 -0.33
C ARG A 97 -0.61 4.62 -1.44
N HIS A 98 -1.27 4.52 -2.59
CA HIS A 98 -0.80 3.66 -3.69
C HIS A 98 0.43 4.24 -4.38
N TYR A 99 0.60 5.56 -4.42
CA TYR A 99 1.85 6.18 -4.84
C TYR A 99 3.01 5.73 -3.96
N ALA A 100 2.83 5.79 -2.64
CA ALA A 100 3.86 5.35 -1.71
C ALA A 100 4.21 3.87 -1.88
N GLU A 101 3.21 3.03 -2.10
CA GLU A 101 3.37 1.59 -2.35
C GLU A 101 4.08 1.27 -3.68
N GLN A 102 4.15 2.21 -4.64
CA GLN A 102 5.01 2.05 -5.83
C GLN A 102 6.51 2.15 -5.50
N LEU A 103 6.86 2.79 -4.37
CA LEU A 103 8.24 3.15 -4.04
C LEU A 103 8.78 2.38 -2.82
N LYS A 104 7.91 2.08 -1.85
CA LYS A 104 8.27 1.40 -0.61
C LYS A 104 7.21 0.36 -0.25
N PRO A 105 7.60 -0.84 0.23
CA PRO A 105 6.64 -1.85 0.65
C PRO A 105 5.88 -1.38 1.90
N ARG A 106 4.64 -1.84 2.07
CA ARG A 106 3.81 -1.54 3.26
C ARG A 106 3.67 -2.79 4.11
N CYS A 107 3.91 -2.65 5.41
CA CYS A 107 3.79 -3.75 6.35
C CYS A 107 2.31 -4.14 6.56
N ALA A 108 2.00 -5.42 6.34
CA ALA A 108 0.64 -5.94 6.49
C ALA A 108 0.11 -5.98 7.93
N ALA A 109 0.98 -5.86 8.94
CA ALA A 109 0.57 -5.88 10.35
C ALA A 109 0.26 -4.49 10.90
N CYS A 110 1.09 -3.48 10.60
CA CYS A 110 0.95 -2.13 11.15
C CYS A 110 0.44 -1.09 10.14
N ASP A 111 0.26 -1.46 8.87
CA ASP A 111 -0.14 -0.58 7.77
C ASP A 111 0.82 0.60 7.53
N GLU A 112 2.06 0.57 8.04
CA GLU A 112 3.10 1.59 7.79
C GLU A 112 4.07 1.16 6.67
N LEU A 113 4.69 2.14 6.00
CA LEU A 113 5.70 1.90 4.98
C LEU A 113 7.01 1.42 5.61
N ILE A 114 7.66 0.48 4.94
CA ILE A 114 8.92 -0.11 5.37
C ILE A 114 10.07 0.65 4.68
N PHE A 115 10.82 1.42 5.46
CA PHE A 115 11.99 2.16 4.98
C PHE A 115 13.29 1.38 5.13
N SER A 116 13.28 0.32 5.94
CA SER A 116 14.43 -0.56 6.07
C SER A 116 14.71 -1.31 4.77
N GLY A 117 15.98 -1.54 4.48
CA GLY A 117 16.40 -2.39 3.36
C GLY A 117 16.12 -3.88 3.61
N GLU A 118 15.98 -4.27 4.88
CA GLU A 118 15.72 -5.64 5.30
C GLU A 118 14.27 -5.77 5.79
N TYR A 119 13.51 -6.67 5.17
CA TYR A 119 12.12 -6.94 5.53
C TYR A 119 11.71 -8.34 5.08
N THR A 120 10.63 -8.85 5.66
CA THR A 120 10.15 -10.21 5.39
C THR A 120 9.08 -10.17 4.31
N LYS A 121 9.23 -11.00 3.27
CA LYS A 121 8.18 -11.30 2.29
C LYS A 121 7.58 -12.65 2.63
N ALA A 122 6.31 -12.66 3.01
CA ALA A 122 5.58 -13.88 3.35
C ALA A 122 4.10 -13.72 3.01
N MET A 123 3.44 -14.81 2.59
CA MET A 123 2.00 -14.81 2.28
C MET A 123 1.59 -13.75 1.23
N ASN A 124 2.43 -13.51 0.23
CA ASN A 124 2.26 -12.44 -0.78
C ASN A 124 2.11 -11.03 -0.18
N LYS A 125 2.66 -10.81 1.01
CA LYS A 125 2.66 -9.54 1.75
C LYS A 125 4.05 -9.20 2.24
N ASP A 126 4.26 -7.92 2.51
CA ASP A 126 5.50 -7.40 3.10
C ASP A 126 5.31 -7.15 4.60
N TRP A 127 6.35 -7.37 5.37
CA TRP A 127 6.33 -7.28 6.83
C TRP A 127 7.62 -6.67 7.34
N HIS A 128 7.53 -5.75 8.31
CA HIS A 128 8.70 -5.40 9.12
C HIS A 128 9.26 -6.68 9.78
N SER A 129 10.58 -6.74 9.99
CA SER A 129 11.27 -7.91 10.54
C SER A 129 10.68 -8.40 11.88
N GLY A 130 10.14 -7.48 12.69
CA GLY A 130 9.49 -7.78 13.98
C GLY A 130 7.97 -7.95 13.94
N HIS A 131 7.33 -7.86 12.77
CA HIS A 131 5.87 -7.91 12.65
C HIS A 131 5.33 -9.19 11.99
N PHE A 132 6.20 -10.00 11.39
CA PHE A 132 5.82 -11.34 10.97
C PHE A 132 6.03 -12.31 12.13
N CYS A 133 4.97 -12.54 12.91
CA CYS A 133 5.02 -13.30 14.15
C CYS A 133 4.01 -14.45 14.19
N CYS A 134 4.29 -15.46 15.03
CA CYS A 134 3.38 -16.55 15.30
C CYS A 134 2.09 -16.03 15.92
N TRP A 135 0.95 -16.37 15.34
CA TRP A 135 -0.37 -15.97 15.82
C TRP A 135 -0.66 -16.37 17.28
N GLN A 136 -0.02 -17.44 17.77
CA GLN A 136 -0.27 -17.98 19.11
C GLN A 136 0.67 -17.44 20.20
N CYS A 137 1.93 -17.15 19.86
CA CYS A 137 2.96 -16.83 20.85
C CYS A 137 3.71 -15.54 20.57
N ASP A 138 3.36 -14.82 19.51
CA ASP A 138 4.00 -13.58 19.04
C ASP A 138 5.51 -13.68 18.76
N GLU A 139 6.07 -14.90 18.73
CA GLU A 139 7.47 -15.13 18.38
C GLU A 139 7.69 -14.80 16.89
N SER A 140 8.75 -14.03 16.59
CA SER A 140 9.10 -13.68 15.22
C SER A 140 9.33 -14.94 14.38
N LEU A 141 8.69 -14.98 13.21
CA LEU A 141 8.82 -16.03 12.22
C LEU A 141 9.82 -15.66 11.10
N THR A 142 10.47 -14.49 11.21
CA THR A 142 11.48 -14.05 10.24
C THR A 142 12.65 -15.05 10.20
N GLY A 143 12.87 -15.65 9.03
CA GLY A 143 13.89 -16.68 8.84
C GLY A 143 13.58 -18.05 9.47
N GLN A 144 12.37 -18.24 10.01
CA GLN A 144 11.94 -19.50 10.63
C GLN A 144 10.96 -20.26 9.73
N ARG A 145 10.88 -21.59 9.90
CA ARG A 145 9.79 -22.38 9.31
C ARG A 145 8.48 -22.07 10.03
N TYR A 146 7.39 -21.95 9.28
CA TYR A 146 6.05 -21.72 9.80
C TYR A 146 5.02 -22.54 9.03
N VAL A 147 3.84 -22.69 9.63
CA VAL A 147 2.68 -23.36 9.03
C VAL A 147 1.54 -22.36 8.94
N LEU A 148 0.82 -22.36 7.81
CA LEU A 148 -0.40 -21.57 7.65
C LEU A 148 -1.62 -22.40 8.03
N ARG A 149 -2.47 -21.83 8.89
CA ARG A 149 -3.79 -22.37 9.22
C ARG A 149 -4.77 -21.19 9.26
N ASP A 150 -5.85 -21.27 8.48
CA ASP A 150 -6.86 -20.20 8.34
C ASP A 150 -6.25 -18.85 8.05
N GLU A 151 -5.26 -18.79 7.15
CA GLU A 151 -4.54 -17.55 6.82
C GLU A 151 -3.72 -16.95 7.99
N HIS A 152 -3.56 -17.65 9.11
CA HIS A 152 -2.70 -17.23 10.22
C HIS A 152 -1.41 -18.05 10.25
N PRO A 153 -0.24 -17.40 10.42
CA PRO A 153 1.04 -18.09 10.51
C PRO A 153 1.31 -18.58 11.94
N TYR A 154 1.68 -19.85 12.08
CA TYR A 154 2.06 -20.47 13.35
C TYR A 154 3.51 -20.97 13.30
N CYS A 155 4.27 -20.80 14.39
CA CYS A 155 5.53 -21.51 14.54
C CYS A 155 5.27 -23.02 14.68
N ILE A 156 6.26 -23.84 14.33
CA ILE A 156 6.17 -25.31 14.37
C ILE A 156 5.69 -25.79 15.75
N LYS A 157 6.27 -25.24 16.83
CA LYS A 157 5.95 -25.61 18.22
C LYS A 157 4.48 -25.35 18.55
N CYS A 158 3.97 -24.17 18.21
CA CYS A 158 2.56 -23.82 18.46
C CYS A 158 1.63 -24.64 17.57
N TYR A 159 2.02 -24.88 16.32
CA TYR A 159 1.22 -25.71 15.43
C TYR A 159 1.08 -27.13 15.96
N GLU A 160 2.20 -27.76 16.35
CA GLU A 160 2.18 -29.13 16.88
C GLU A 160 1.43 -29.24 18.20
N SER A 161 1.61 -28.27 19.10
CA SER A 161 0.92 -28.25 20.40
C SER A 161 -0.61 -28.14 20.27
N VAL A 162 -1.09 -27.40 19.27
CA VAL A 162 -2.52 -27.09 19.13
C VAL A 162 -3.22 -28.00 18.12
N PHE A 163 -2.50 -28.49 17.11
CA PHE A 163 -3.10 -29.16 15.94
C PHE A 163 -2.49 -30.52 15.58
N ALA A 164 -1.34 -30.93 16.15
CA ALA A 164 -0.78 -32.23 15.79
C ALA A 164 -1.65 -33.36 16.37
N ASN A 165 -1.97 -34.32 15.50
CA ASN A 165 -2.62 -35.55 15.94
C ASN A 165 -1.62 -36.43 16.68
N GLY A 166 -2.08 -37.06 17.76
CA GLY A 166 -1.37 -38.15 18.40
C GLY A 166 -1.46 -39.41 17.55
N CYS A 167 -0.37 -40.15 17.42
CA CYS A 167 -0.37 -41.50 16.85
C CYS A 167 -1.23 -42.41 17.73
N GLU A 168 -2.22 -43.10 17.16
CA GLU A 168 -3.14 -43.96 17.90
C GLU A 168 -2.44 -45.16 18.58
N GLU A 169 -1.25 -45.55 18.11
CA GLU A 169 -0.52 -46.70 18.63
C GLU A 169 0.52 -46.34 19.70
N CYS A 170 1.21 -45.21 19.57
CA CYS A 170 2.27 -44.81 20.50
C CYS A 170 1.99 -43.51 21.27
N ASN A 171 0.86 -42.87 21.00
CA ASN A 171 0.40 -41.61 21.59
C ASN A 171 1.39 -40.43 21.45
N LYS A 172 2.38 -40.54 20.56
CA LYS A 172 3.32 -39.46 20.23
C LYS A 172 2.72 -38.51 19.21
N THR A 173 3.04 -37.23 19.32
CA THR A 173 2.66 -36.21 18.32
C THR A 173 3.27 -36.54 16.96
N ILE A 174 2.43 -36.60 15.93
CA ILE A 174 2.87 -36.72 14.54
C ILE A 174 3.25 -35.31 14.08
N GLY A 175 4.54 -35.00 14.20
CA GLY A 175 5.11 -33.73 13.76
C GLY A 175 5.11 -33.56 12.25
N ILE A 176 5.39 -32.35 11.81
CA ILE A 176 5.41 -31.94 10.39
C ILE A 176 6.79 -32.05 9.74
N ASP A 177 7.53 -33.12 10.05
CA ASP A 177 8.85 -33.40 9.46
C ASP A 177 8.74 -33.86 8.00
#